data_AF-A0A3N5RZD5-F1
#
_entry.id   AF-A0A3N5RZD5-F1
#
_cell.length_a   1.000
_cell.length_b   1.000
_cell.length_c   1.000
_cell.angle_alpha   90.00
_cell.angle_beta   90.00
_cell.angle_gamma   90.00
#
_symmetry.space_group_name_H-M   'P 1'
#
loop_
_entity.id
_entity.type
_entity.pdbx_description
1 polymer ?
#
loop_
_entity_poly.entity_id
_entity_poly.type
_entity_poly.pdbx_seq_one_letter_code
_entity_poly.pdbx_strand_id
1 'polypeptide(L)'
;MKKETLVEKPTISVERVQTGVRIEKRMLKVLKALAEHFDLTVGDLLEGIVLHAFEGKTAFSPETLKLIGTLKEVYKMDYDAGASHCFVEE
;
A
#
# COMPACT_ATOMS: atom_id res chain seq x y z
N MET A 1 4.72 17.05 -37.06
CA MET A 1 5.43 17.27 -35.78
C MET A 1 4.43 17.89 -34.82
N LYS A 2 4.01 17.29 -33.71
CA LYS A 2 4.48 16.14 -32.92
C LYS A 2 3.23 15.33 -32.53
N LYS A 3 3.25 14.00 -32.71
CA LYS A 3 2.24 13.13 -32.08
C LYS A 3 2.55 13.17 -30.58
N GLU A 4 1.68 13.78 -29.80
CA GLU A 4 1.68 13.62 -28.34
C GLU A 4 1.37 12.16 -28.08
N THR A 5 2.41 11.40 -27.72
CA THR A 5 2.28 10.03 -27.27
C THR A 5 1.45 10.06 -26.00
N LEU A 6 0.18 9.65 -26.10
CA LEU A 6 -0.65 9.32 -24.95
C LEU A 6 0.06 8.17 -24.22
N VAL A 7 0.78 8.49 -23.15
CA VAL A 7 1.34 7.48 -22.26
C VAL A 7 0.14 6.87 -21.55
N GLU A 8 -0.30 5.70 -22.03
CA GLU A 8 -1.32 4.91 -21.34
C GLU A 8 -0.87 4.70 -19.90
N LYS A 9 -1.72 5.13 -18.96
CA LYS A 9 -1.45 4.97 -17.53
C LYS A 9 -1.38 3.46 -17.27
N PRO A 10 -0.27 2.91 -16.75
CA PRO A 10 -0.15 1.47 -16.53
C PRO A 10 -1.25 1.04 -15.56
N THR A 11 -2.14 0.18 -16.02
CA THR A 11 -3.22 -0.38 -15.20
C THR A 11 -2.67 -1.59 -14.46
N ILE A 12 -2.87 -1.61 -13.15
CA ILE A 12 -2.36 -2.65 -12.26
C ILE A 12 -3.55 -3.52 -11.86
N SER A 13 -3.50 -4.77 -12.28
CA SER A 13 -4.48 -5.78 -11.91
C SER A 13 -4.35 -6.09 -10.41
N VAL A 14 -5.48 -6.05 -9.69
CA VAL A 14 -5.48 -6.30 -8.25
C VAL A 14 -6.65 -7.17 -7.81
N GLU A 15 -6.35 -8.11 -6.91
CA GLU A 15 -7.37 -8.85 -6.17
C GLU A 15 -7.68 -8.08 -4.88
N ARG A 16 -8.98 -7.84 -4.61
CA ARG A 16 -9.42 -7.27 -3.33
C ARG A 16 -10.04 -8.34 -2.45
N VAL A 17 -9.78 -8.24 -1.15
CA VAL A 17 -10.34 -9.12 -0.12
C VAL A 17 -11.38 -8.35 0.68
N GLN A 18 -12.53 -8.99 0.91
CA GLN A 18 -13.54 -8.45 1.81
C GLN A 18 -13.07 -8.59 3.26
N THR A 19 -12.96 -7.46 3.96
CA THR A 19 -12.81 -7.40 5.42
C THR A 19 -13.90 -6.49 5.99
N GLY A 20 -13.65 -5.76 7.09
CA GLY A 20 -14.48 -4.61 7.45
C GLY A 20 -14.48 -3.53 6.36
N VAL A 21 -13.36 -3.41 5.61
CA VAL A 21 -13.25 -2.64 4.37
C VAL A 21 -12.73 -3.52 3.24
N ARG A 22 -13.12 -3.23 1.99
CA ARG A 22 -12.59 -3.94 0.82
C ARG A 22 -11.19 -3.37 0.52
N ILE A 23 -10.17 -4.21 0.61
CA ILE A 23 -8.77 -3.80 0.53
C ILE A 23 -8.00 -4.69 -0.44
N GLU A 24 -6.96 -4.15 -1.07
CA GLU A 24 -6.08 -4.94 -1.94
C GLU A 24 -5.35 -6.03 -1.13
N LYS A 25 -5.28 -7.24 -1.70
CA LYS A 25 -4.81 -8.45 -1.02
C LYS A 25 -3.36 -8.40 -0.57
N ARG A 26 -2.44 -7.91 -1.41
CA ARG A 26 -1.00 -7.85 -1.11
C ARG A 26 -0.71 -6.77 -0.06
N MET A 27 -1.35 -5.61 -0.16
CA MET A 27 -1.33 -4.54 0.83
C MET A 27 -1.84 -5.03 2.17
N LEU A 28 -2.96 -5.77 2.21
CA LEU A 28 -3.46 -6.35 3.46
C LEU A 28 -2.45 -7.32 4.08
N LYS A 29 -1.72 -8.11 3.28
CA LYS A 29 -0.66 -8.99 3.78
C LYS A 29 0.51 -8.20 4.38
N VAL A 30 0.96 -7.13 3.70
CA VAL A 30 2.00 -6.23 4.22
C VAL A 30 1.55 -5.59 5.54
N LEU A 31 0.31 -5.07 5.60
CA LEU A 31 -0.25 -4.45 6.81
C LEU A 31 -0.34 -5.45 7.97
N LYS A 32 -0.81 -6.68 7.72
CA LYS A 32 -0.87 -7.74 8.74
C LYS A 32 0.51 -8.11 9.28
N ALA A 33 1.49 -8.28 8.39
CA ALA A 33 2.85 -8.62 8.81
C ALA A 33 3.53 -7.47 9.58
N LEU A 34 3.26 -6.22 9.19
CA LEU A 34 3.78 -5.05 9.90
C LEU A 34 3.13 -4.90 11.28
N ALA A 35 1.81 -5.12 11.38
CA ALA A 35 1.09 -5.08 12.65
C ALA A 35 1.62 -6.15 13.62
N GLU A 36 1.82 -7.38 13.13
CA GLU A 36 2.43 -8.47 13.91
C GLU A 36 3.83 -8.11 14.40
N HIS A 37 4.68 -7.49 13.56
CA HIS A 37 6.04 -7.11 13.95
C HIS A 37 6.08 -6.11 15.12
N PHE A 38 5.05 -5.27 15.28
CA PHE A 38 4.96 -4.27 16.34
C PHE A 38 4.01 -4.67 17.47
N ASP A 39 3.52 -5.91 17.50
CA ASP A 39 2.51 -6.38 18.46
C ASP A 39 1.24 -5.50 18.49
N LEU A 40 0.82 -5.01 17.32
CA LEU A 40 -0.35 -4.16 17.13
C LEU A 40 -1.48 -4.90 16.42
N THR A 41 -2.71 -4.44 16.61
CA THR A 41 -3.79 -4.83 15.68
C THR A 41 -3.64 -4.08 14.36
N VAL A 42 -4.21 -4.64 13.28
CA VAL A 42 -4.26 -3.93 11.98
C VAL A 42 -5.05 -2.62 12.10
N GLY A 43 -6.06 -2.57 12.99
CA GLY A 43 -6.83 -1.36 13.27
C GLY A 43 -5.95 -0.26 13.86
N ASP A 44 -5.24 -0.55 14.95
CA ASP A 44 -4.34 0.42 15.61
C ASP A 44 -3.27 0.96 14.65
N LEU A 45 -2.70 0.06 13.83
CA LEU A 45 -1.73 0.44 12.80
C LEU A 45 -2.35 1.41 11.78
N LEU A 46 -3.56 1.12 11.29
CA LEU A 46 -4.26 1.97 10.33
C LEU A 46 -4.61 3.32 10.93
N GLU A 47 -5.12 3.36 12.16
CA GLU A 47 -5.41 4.61 12.87
C GLU A 47 -4.16 5.47 13.00
N GLY A 48 -3.02 4.87 13.39
CA GLY A 48 -1.74 5.56 13.47
C GLY A 48 -1.29 6.14 12.13
N ILE A 49 -1.39 5.36 11.03
CA ILE A 49 -1.05 5.84 9.68
C ILE A 49 -1.94 7.01 9.27
N VAL A 50 -3.25 6.90 9.51
CA VAL A 50 -4.25 7.91 9.13
C VAL A 50 -4.05 9.21 9.91
N LEU A 51 -3.77 9.14 11.21
CA LEU A 51 -3.48 10.33 12.02
C LEU A 51 -2.26 11.10 11.52
N HIS A 52 -1.17 10.39 11.20
CA HIS A 52 0.01 11.03 10.60
C HIS A 52 -0.31 11.66 9.24
N ALA A 53 -1.10 10.97 8.40
CA ALA A 53 -1.51 11.50 7.10
C ALA A 53 -2.38 12.76 7.23
N PHE A 54 -3.32 12.80 8.18
CA PHE A 54 -4.13 13.98 8.48
C PHE A 54 -3.29 15.18 8.92
N GLU A 55 -2.18 14.93 9.62
CA GLU A 55 -1.22 15.97 10.04
C GLU A 55 -0.15 16.28 8.97
N GLY A 56 -0.17 15.61 7.81
CA GLY A 56 0.86 15.76 6.78
C GLY A 56 2.25 15.26 7.18
N LYS A 57 2.32 14.35 8.17
CA LYS A 57 3.56 13.77 8.69
C LYS A 57 3.83 12.38 8.10
N THR A 58 5.08 11.93 8.19
CA THR A 58 5.47 10.58 7.83
C THR A 58 5.11 9.59 8.93
N ALA A 59 4.32 8.55 8.62
CA ALA A 59 3.88 7.55 9.60
C ALA A 59 4.98 6.57 10.06
N PHE A 60 6.06 6.43 9.29
CA PHE A 60 7.07 5.39 9.49
C PHE A 60 8.47 5.96 9.56
N SER A 61 9.31 5.36 10.41
CA SER A 61 10.74 5.67 10.48
C SER A 61 11.49 5.08 9.28
N PRO A 62 12.74 5.53 9.00
CA PRO A 62 13.57 4.93 7.95
C PRO A 62 13.81 3.42 8.13
N GLU A 63 13.84 2.94 9.37
CA GLU A 63 14.00 1.51 9.69
C GLU A 63 12.74 0.73 9.36
N THR A 64 11.57 1.26 9.74
CA THR A 64 10.27 0.67 9.41
C THR A 64 10.03 0.66 7.90
N LEU A 65 10.45 1.71 7.18
CA LEU A 65 10.36 1.75 5.71
C LEU A 65 11.20 0.65 5.04
N LYS A 66 12.38 0.31 5.59
CA LYS A 66 13.18 -0.82 5.09
C LYS A 66 12.46 -2.15 5.28
N LEU A 67 11.88 -2.37 6.46
CA LEU A 67 11.06 -3.56 6.74
C LEU A 67 9.87 -3.65 5.78
N ILE A 68 9.15 -2.56 5.56
CA ILE A 68 8.05 -2.50 4.59
C ILE A 68 8.54 -2.88 3.19
N GLY A 69 9.72 -2.41 2.77
CA GLY A 69 10.35 -2.80 1.51
C GLY A 69 10.53 -4.32 1.41
N THR A 70 11.11 -4.96 2.42
CA THR A 70 11.26 -6.42 2.47
C THR A 70 9.92 -7.15 2.45
N LEU A 71 8.92 -6.68 3.21
CA LEU A 71 7.58 -7.28 3.21
C LEU A 71 6.89 -7.16 1.85
N LYS A 72 7.07 -6.03 1.14
CA LYS A 72 6.56 -5.85 -0.22
C LYS A 72 7.16 -6.86 -1.18
N GLU A 73 8.46 -7.14 -1.09
CA GLU A 73 9.11 -8.17 -1.92
C GLU A 73 8.53 -9.57 -1.63
N VAL A 74 8.39 -9.94 -0.35
CA VAL A 74 7.82 -11.22 0.09
C VAL A 74 6.41 -11.42 -0.46
N TYR A 75 5.57 -10.38 -0.44
CA TYR A 75 4.20 -10.45 -0.91
C TYR A 75 4.00 -10.04 -2.37
N LYS A 76 5.09 -9.81 -3.12
CA LYS A 76 5.08 -9.39 -4.52
C LYS A 76 4.23 -8.12 -4.75
N MET A 77 4.31 -7.17 -3.82
CA MET A 77 3.66 -5.86 -3.92
C MET A 77 4.61 -4.89 -4.66
N ASP A 78 4.47 -4.86 -5.98
CA ASP A 78 5.38 -4.24 -6.95
C ASP A 78 5.01 -2.81 -7.35
N TYR A 79 4.18 -2.13 -6.55
CA TYR A 79 3.70 -0.78 -6.81
C TYR A 79 3.98 0.18 -5.65
N ASP A 80 3.85 1.48 -5.92
CA ASP A 80 4.00 2.56 -4.95
C ASP A 80 2.75 3.45 -4.88
N ALA A 81 2.86 4.62 -4.25
CA ALA A 81 1.75 5.57 -4.10
C ALA A 81 1.18 6.06 -5.45
N GLY A 82 1.98 6.07 -6.52
CA GLY A 82 1.55 6.46 -7.87
C GLY A 82 0.52 5.50 -8.47
N ALA A 83 0.41 4.28 -7.94
CA ALA A 83 -0.56 3.28 -8.39
C ALA A 83 -1.98 3.47 -7.84
N SER A 84 -2.21 4.39 -6.89
CA SER A 84 -3.48 4.54 -6.18
C SER A 84 -4.70 4.68 -7.11
N HIS A 85 -4.52 5.32 -8.27
CA HIS A 85 -5.58 5.54 -9.26
C HIS A 85 -5.50 4.62 -10.49
N CYS A 86 -4.64 3.60 -10.44
CA CYS A 86 -4.36 2.71 -11.57
C CYS A 86 -4.84 1.27 -11.32
N PHE A 87 -5.46 1.00 -10.17
CA PHE A 87 -5.97 -0.32 -9.83
C PHE A 87 -7.23 -0.68 -10.61
N VAL A 88 -7.19 -1.81 -11.31
CA VAL A 88 -8.34 -2.44 -11.96
C VAL A 88 -8.62 -3.75 -11.26
N GLU A 89 -9.88 -4.01 -10.92
CA GLU A 89 -10.29 -5.28 -10.32
C GLU A 89 -10.40 -6.36 -11.38
N GLU A 90 -9.90 -7.55 -11.05
CA GLU A 90 -10.18 -8.80 -11.78
C GLU A 90 -11.59 -9.32 -11.52
#